data_AF-A0A960MHZ1-F1
#
_entry.id   AF-A0A960MHZ1-F1
#
_cell.length_a   1.000
_cell.length_b   1.000
_cell.length_c   1.000
_cell.angle_alpha   90.00
_cell.angle_beta   90.00
_cell.angle_gamma   90.00
#
_symmetry.space_group_name_H-M   'P 1'
#
loop_
_entity.id
_entity.type
_entity.pdbx_description
1 polymer ?
#
loop_
_entity_poly.entity_id
_entity_poly.type
_entity_poly.pdbx_seq_one_letter_code
_entity_poly.pdbx_strand_id
1 'polypeptide(L)'
;MIIQPKVRGFICITAHPDGCAANVREQIAYVKSQPALARGPKKVLVIGASTGYGLASRIVPAFGGGAATVGVFFEKPGEEGKTGSAGWYNSVAFEEAANEAGLYAKSFNGDAFSNEMKRQVIDTIKADLGQVDCVIYSLASPRRTDPETGEVYKSVLKPIGEPYSQKNVNTDKAEVNSVSIEPANDDEIAQTVKVMGGEDWELWMNALADAGTLAEGATTVAYSYIGPDLTW
;
A
#
# COMPACT_ATOMS: atom_id res chain seq x y z
N MET A 1 -20.65 -14.66 -12.01
CA MET A 1 -21.21 -15.21 -10.75
C MET A 1 -21.84 -14.08 -9.96
N ILE A 2 -22.90 -14.33 -9.17
CA ILE A 2 -23.40 -13.32 -8.21
C ILE A 2 -22.45 -13.31 -7.01
N ILE A 3 -21.83 -12.17 -6.74
CA ILE A 3 -20.88 -12.00 -5.63
C ILE A 3 -21.62 -11.38 -4.45
N GLN A 4 -21.56 -12.05 -3.30
CA GLN A 4 -22.12 -11.56 -2.04
C GLN A 4 -21.01 -11.40 -1.01
N PRO A 5 -21.12 -10.43 -0.08
CA PRO A 5 -20.14 -10.23 0.96
C PRO A 5 -20.04 -11.47 1.87
N LYS A 6 -18.82 -11.95 2.08
CA LYS A 6 -18.51 -13.02 3.05
C LYS A 6 -17.57 -12.45 4.11
N VAL A 7 -18.16 -11.95 5.20
CA VAL A 7 -17.47 -11.24 6.28
C VAL A 7 -17.40 -12.11 7.53
N ARG A 8 -16.24 -12.12 8.20
CA ARG A 8 -16.01 -12.70 9.52
C ARG A 8 -15.08 -11.77 10.31
N GLY A 9 -15.55 -11.20 11.40
CA GLY A 9 -14.86 -10.15 12.14
C GLY A 9 -14.53 -8.96 11.24
N PHE A 10 -13.24 -8.71 11.04
CA PHE A 10 -12.72 -7.67 10.15
C PHE A 10 -12.25 -8.20 8.78
N ILE A 11 -12.42 -9.50 8.51
CA ILE A 11 -11.97 -10.13 7.26
C ILE A 11 -13.16 -10.32 6.32
N CYS A 12 -13.11 -9.68 5.15
CA CYS A 12 -13.99 -9.99 4.03
C CYS A 12 -13.21 -10.81 3.00
N ILE A 13 -13.67 -12.04 2.70
CA ILE A 13 -12.98 -12.95 1.76
C ILE A 13 -13.47 -12.83 0.32
N THR A 14 -14.29 -11.83 0.02
CA THR A 14 -14.87 -11.56 -1.31
C THR A 14 -14.72 -10.09 -1.64
N ALA A 15 -14.40 -9.77 -2.89
CA ALA A 15 -14.42 -8.39 -3.40
C ALA A 15 -15.28 -8.31 -4.66
N HIS A 16 -16.10 -7.26 -4.76
CA HIS A 16 -16.96 -7.03 -5.92
C HIS A 16 -16.25 -6.14 -6.94
N PRO A 17 -15.94 -6.61 -8.15
CA PRO A 17 -15.13 -5.85 -9.13
C PRO A 17 -15.77 -4.50 -9.47
N ASP A 18 -17.06 -4.47 -9.81
CA ASP A 18 -17.75 -3.22 -10.16
C ASP A 18 -17.84 -2.24 -8.99
N GLY A 19 -17.93 -2.76 -7.76
CA GLY A 19 -17.96 -1.94 -6.55
C GLY A 19 -16.60 -1.31 -6.26
N CYS A 20 -15.52 -2.08 -6.41
CA CYS A 20 -14.15 -1.56 -6.36
C CYS A 20 -13.92 -0.49 -7.43
N ALA A 21 -14.35 -0.73 -8.67
CA ALA A 21 -14.23 0.24 -9.75
C ALA A 21 -15.04 1.52 -9.48
N ALA A 22 -16.26 1.41 -8.96
CA ALA A 22 -17.06 2.55 -8.54
C ALA A 22 -16.36 3.37 -7.44
N ASN A 23 -15.82 2.71 -6.41
CA ASN A 23 -15.08 3.35 -5.33
C ASN A 23 -13.81 4.08 -5.82
N VAL A 24 -13.10 3.53 -6.80
CA VAL A 24 -11.96 4.22 -7.43
C VAL A 24 -12.44 5.44 -8.22
N ARG A 25 -13.51 5.32 -9.02
CA ARG A 25 -14.09 6.45 -9.76
C ARG A 25 -14.56 7.58 -8.85
N GLU A 26 -15.15 7.26 -7.70
CA GLU A 26 -15.57 8.24 -6.70
C GLU A 26 -14.38 9.02 -6.13
N GLN A 27 -13.28 8.35 -5.78
CA GLN A 27 -12.05 9.00 -5.34
C GLN A 27 -11.43 9.88 -6.42
N ILE A 28 -11.41 9.42 -7.68
CA ILE A 28 -10.93 10.21 -8.82
C ILE A 28 -11.80 11.45 -9.03
N ALA A 29 -13.13 11.30 -8.98
CA ALA A 29 -14.07 12.39 -9.11
C ALA A 29 -13.90 13.42 -7.99
N TYR A 30 -13.67 12.96 -6.75
CA TYR A 30 -13.34 13.83 -5.63
C TYR A 30 -12.08 14.65 -5.93
N VAL A 31 -10.97 14.01 -6.34
CA VAL A 31 -9.71 14.73 -6.67
C VAL A 31 -9.93 15.75 -7.80
N LYS A 32 -10.65 15.38 -8.86
CA LYS A 32 -10.95 16.29 -9.98
C LYS A 32 -11.85 17.47 -9.59
N SER A 33 -12.63 17.34 -8.49
CA SER A 33 -13.45 18.43 -7.96
C SER A 33 -12.66 19.45 -7.11
N GLN A 34 -11.44 19.10 -6.69
CA GLN A 34 -10.57 20.00 -5.94
C GLN A 34 -9.73 20.89 -6.88
N PRO A 35 -9.15 22.00 -6.38
CA PRO A 35 -8.19 22.78 -7.16
C PRO A 35 -7.03 21.92 -7.67
N ALA A 36 -6.64 22.14 -8.92
CA ALA A 36 -5.53 21.40 -9.54
C ALA A 36 -4.23 21.58 -8.73
N LEU A 37 -3.43 20.51 -8.68
CA LEU A 37 -2.18 20.48 -7.94
C LEU A 37 -1.09 21.24 -8.71
N ALA A 38 -0.98 22.55 -8.45
CA ALA A 38 -0.13 23.46 -9.24
C ALA A 38 1.37 23.10 -9.28
N ARG A 39 1.90 22.47 -8.21
CA ARG A 39 3.32 22.08 -8.09
C ARG A 39 3.46 20.63 -7.60
N GLY A 40 2.66 19.74 -8.18
CA GLY A 40 2.71 18.31 -7.90
C GLY A 40 3.87 17.60 -8.59
N PRO A 41 4.30 16.44 -8.06
CA PRO A 41 5.28 15.58 -8.73
C PRO A 41 4.74 15.13 -10.09
N LYS A 42 5.64 14.83 -11.03
CA LYS A 42 5.29 14.44 -12.40
C LYS A 42 5.54 12.97 -12.68
N LYS A 43 6.42 12.30 -11.91
CA LYS A 43 6.77 10.89 -12.08
C LYS A 43 6.85 10.24 -10.72
N VAL A 44 5.79 9.55 -10.34
CA VAL A 44 5.58 9.05 -8.98
C VAL A 44 5.71 7.53 -8.93
N LEU A 45 6.54 7.03 -8.03
CA LEU A 45 6.53 5.63 -7.62
C LEU A 45 5.73 5.50 -6.31
N VAL A 46 4.76 4.59 -6.27
CA VAL A 46 4.01 4.27 -5.06
C VAL A 46 4.22 2.79 -4.72
N ILE A 47 4.79 2.52 -3.55
CA ILE A 47 5.05 1.19 -3.01
C ILE A 47 3.94 0.87 -2.01
N GLY A 48 3.07 -0.07 -2.33
CA GLY A 48 1.81 -0.31 -1.62
C GLY A 48 0.62 0.43 -2.25
N ALA A 49 0.46 0.35 -3.57
CA ALA A 49 -0.40 1.26 -4.34
C ALA A 49 -1.86 0.81 -4.59
N SER A 50 -2.27 -0.35 -4.07
CA SER A 50 -3.54 -1.00 -4.46
C SER A 50 -4.74 -0.67 -3.56
N THR A 51 -4.50 -0.23 -2.32
CA THR A 51 -5.56 0.06 -1.33
C THR A 51 -5.17 1.22 -0.41
N GLY A 52 -6.14 1.71 0.37
CA GLY A 52 -5.90 2.66 1.46
C GLY A 52 -5.17 3.93 1.02
N TYR A 53 -4.25 4.41 1.87
CA TYR A 53 -3.49 5.62 1.60
C TYR A 53 -2.62 5.50 0.35
N GLY A 54 -2.00 4.35 0.07
CA GLY A 54 -1.18 4.21 -1.11
C GLY A 54 -1.97 4.34 -2.42
N LEU A 55 -3.19 3.78 -2.49
CA LEU A 55 -4.08 4.00 -3.63
C LEU A 55 -4.44 5.49 -3.77
N ALA A 56 -4.82 6.14 -2.67
CA ALA A 56 -5.14 7.58 -2.67
C ALA A 56 -3.94 8.41 -3.15
N SER A 57 -2.73 8.06 -2.71
CA SER A 57 -1.47 8.71 -3.09
C SER A 57 -1.02 8.42 -4.51
N ARG A 58 -1.63 7.44 -5.18
CA ARG A 58 -1.51 7.26 -6.62
C ARG A 58 -2.55 8.08 -7.38
N ILE A 59 -3.79 8.11 -6.89
CA ILE A 59 -4.91 8.86 -7.49
C ILE A 59 -4.66 10.38 -7.48
N VAL A 60 -4.23 10.94 -6.35
CA VAL A 60 -4.06 12.39 -6.18
C VAL A 60 -3.07 12.99 -7.19
N PRO A 61 -1.81 12.54 -7.31
CA PRO A 61 -0.88 13.13 -8.27
C PRO A 61 -1.25 12.82 -9.72
N ALA A 62 -1.83 11.64 -10.01
CA ALA A 62 -2.27 11.30 -11.36
C ALA A 62 -3.40 12.22 -11.83
N PHE A 63 -4.51 12.26 -11.10
CA PHE A 63 -5.74 12.94 -11.55
C PHE A 63 -5.85 14.40 -11.08
N GLY A 64 -5.06 14.80 -10.08
CA GLY A 64 -4.97 16.20 -9.64
C GLY A 64 -3.77 16.96 -10.22
N GLY A 65 -2.70 16.25 -10.61
CA GLY A 65 -1.44 16.85 -11.07
C GLY A 65 -0.93 16.39 -12.44
N GLY A 66 -1.59 15.41 -13.06
CA GLY A 66 -1.21 14.82 -14.36
C GLY A 66 0.06 13.97 -14.29
N ALA A 67 0.38 13.37 -13.15
CA ALA A 67 1.60 12.60 -12.96
C ALA A 67 1.55 11.23 -13.68
N ALA A 68 2.68 10.83 -14.26
CA ALA A 68 2.95 9.44 -14.61
C ALA A 68 3.15 8.63 -13.33
N THR A 69 2.52 7.45 -13.21
CA THR A 69 2.59 6.65 -11.98
C THR A 69 3.04 5.21 -12.20
N VAL A 70 3.99 4.77 -11.37
CA VAL A 70 4.36 3.36 -11.21
C VAL A 70 3.85 2.90 -9.84
N GLY A 71 3.10 1.80 -9.78
CA GLY A 71 2.56 1.25 -8.55
C GLY A 71 3.05 -0.17 -8.27
N VAL A 72 3.49 -0.45 -7.05
CA VAL A 72 3.85 -1.80 -6.59
C VAL A 72 2.83 -2.26 -5.55
N PHE A 73 2.35 -3.49 -5.64
CA PHE A 73 1.44 -4.08 -4.66
C PHE A 73 1.54 -5.61 -4.66
N PHE A 74 0.87 -6.27 -3.72
CA PHE A 74 0.81 -7.73 -3.65
C PHE A 74 -0.64 -8.20 -3.48
N GLU A 75 -1.28 -8.54 -4.59
CA GLU A 75 -2.72 -8.78 -4.69
C GLU A 75 -3.01 -10.08 -5.43
N LYS A 76 -4.19 -10.66 -5.18
CA LYS A 76 -4.62 -11.90 -5.85
C LYS A 76 -5.56 -11.57 -7.00
N PRO A 77 -5.24 -11.98 -8.25
CA PRO A 77 -6.17 -11.85 -9.35
C PRO A 77 -7.43 -12.70 -9.12
N GLY A 78 -8.51 -12.32 -9.79
CA GLY A 78 -9.72 -13.14 -9.84
C GLY A 78 -9.53 -14.35 -10.75
N GLU A 79 -10.18 -15.45 -10.41
CA GLU A 79 -10.23 -16.69 -11.20
C GLU A 79 -11.69 -17.10 -11.41
N GLU A 80 -11.94 -18.06 -12.29
CA GLU A 80 -13.29 -18.58 -12.48
C GLU A 80 -13.84 -19.14 -11.15
N GLY A 81 -14.99 -18.62 -10.73
CA GLY A 81 -15.64 -19.00 -9.46
C GLY A 81 -15.01 -18.43 -8.19
N LYS A 82 -13.92 -17.64 -8.27
CA LYS A 82 -13.26 -17.02 -7.11
C LYS A 82 -12.92 -15.56 -7.38
N THR A 83 -13.41 -14.67 -6.52
CA THR A 83 -13.05 -13.25 -6.60
C THR A 83 -11.59 -13.03 -6.26
N GLY A 84 -10.96 -12.04 -6.89
CA GLY A 84 -9.67 -11.52 -6.48
C GLY A 84 -9.76 -10.72 -5.18
N SER A 85 -8.63 -10.19 -4.74
CA SER A 85 -8.61 -9.21 -3.64
C SER A 85 -9.11 -7.85 -4.10
N ALA A 86 -9.59 -7.03 -3.18
CA ALA A 86 -10.08 -5.68 -3.50
C ALA A 86 -9.01 -4.82 -4.17
N GLY A 87 -7.76 -4.91 -3.70
CA GLY A 87 -6.65 -4.15 -4.27
C GLY A 87 -6.33 -4.52 -5.71
N TRP A 88 -6.54 -5.78 -6.12
CA TRP A 88 -6.42 -6.18 -7.53
C TRP A 88 -7.40 -5.39 -8.40
N TYR A 89 -8.69 -5.41 -8.03
CA TYR A 89 -9.73 -4.71 -8.80
C TYR A 89 -9.58 -3.19 -8.75
N ASN A 90 -9.13 -2.63 -7.63
CA ASN A 90 -8.83 -1.20 -7.52
C ASN A 90 -7.72 -0.78 -8.50
N SER A 91 -6.64 -1.55 -8.59
CA SER A 91 -5.52 -1.27 -9.49
C SER A 91 -5.93 -1.36 -10.96
N VAL A 92 -6.74 -2.37 -11.33
CA VAL A 92 -7.30 -2.47 -12.70
C VAL A 92 -8.14 -1.23 -13.03
N ALA A 93 -9.08 -0.85 -12.15
CA ALA A 93 -9.93 0.32 -12.36
C ALA A 93 -9.12 1.63 -12.40
N PHE A 94 -8.04 1.74 -11.62
CA PHE A 94 -7.13 2.88 -11.67
C PHE A 94 -6.43 2.96 -13.04
N GLU A 95 -5.87 1.85 -13.54
CA GLU A 95 -5.14 1.84 -14.81
C GLU A 95 -6.08 2.10 -16.00
N GLU A 96 -7.29 1.53 -16.00
CA GLU A 96 -8.32 1.84 -16.99
C GLU A 96 -8.61 3.35 -17.03
N ALA A 97 -8.91 3.96 -15.87
CA ALA A 97 -9.19 5.38 -15.78
C ALA A 97 -7.99 6.28 -16.14
N ALA A 98 -6.76 5.85 -15.82
CA ALA A 98 -5.55 6.57 -16.19
C ALA A 98 -5.32 6.54 -17.71
N ASN A 99 -5.48 5.36 -18.33
CA ASN A 99 -5.37 5.19 -19.77
C ASN A 99 -6.43 5.99 -20.53
N GLU A 100 -7.69 6.00 -20.07
CA GLU A 100 -8.76 6.84 -20.62
C GLU A 100 -8.43 8.34 -20.54
N ALA A 101 -7.69 8.75 -19.51
CA ALA A 101 -7.23 10.13 -19.33
C ALA A 101 -5.91 10.44 -20.05
N GLY A 102 -5.31 9.47 -20.77
CA GLY A 102 -4.01 9.63 -21.43
C GLY A 102 -2.83 9.76 -20.47
N LEU A 103 -2.96 9.27 -19.23
CA LEU A 103 -1.93 9.30 -18.20
C LEU A 103 -1.16 7.97 -18.20
N TYR A 104 0.16 8.05 -18.09
CA TYR A 104 0.99 6.85 -17.91
C TYR A 104 0.68 6.19 -16.56
N ALA A 105 0.33 4.91 -16.61
CA ALA A 105 0.15 4.05 -15.45
C ALA A 105 0.76 2.67 -15.71
N LYS A 106 1.59 2.21 -14.77
CA LYS A 106 2.17 0.87 -14.81
C LYS A 106 2.18 0.24 -13.43
N SER A 107 1.83 -1.05 -13.35
CA SER A 107 1.81 -1.76 -12.08
C SER A 107 2.63 -3.04 -12.04
N PHE A 108 3.12 -3.33 -10.84
CA PHE A 108 3.84 -4.54 -10.48
C PHE A 108 3.09 -5.24 -9.36
N ASN A 109 2.78 -6.52 -9.58
CA ASN A 109 2.15 -7.37 -8.60
C ASN A 109 3.15 -8.41 -8.08
N GLY A 110 3.62 -8.26 -6.85
CA GLY A 110 4.58 -9.16 -6.23
C GLY A 110 5.14 -8.63 -4.92
N ASP A 111 6.11 -9.34 -4.37
CA ASP A 111 6.71 -8.99 -3.09
C ASP A 111 7.64 -7.77 -3.22
N ALA A 112 7.18 -6.63 -2.72
CA ALA A 112 7.95 -5.38 -2.70
C ALA A 112 9.22 -5.45 -1.84
N PHE A 113 9.31 -6.40 -0.90
CA PHE A 113 10.52 -6.61 -0.09
C PHE A 113 11.65 -7.23 -0.91
N SER A 114 11.33 -7.95 -1.99
CA SER A 114 12.33 -8.68 -2.79
C SER A 114 13.23 -7.77 -3.63
N ASN A 115 14.51 -8.16 -3.77
CA ASN A 115 15.45 -7.52 -4.69
C ASN A 115 15.01 -7.64 -6.15
N GLU A 116 14.32 -8.75 -6.50
CA GLU A 116 13.78 -8.95 -7.85
C GLU A 116 12.75 -7.87 -8.20
N MET A 117 11.81 -7.60 -7.30
CA MET A 117 10.78 -6.58 -7.52
C MET A 117 11.41 -5.19 -7.67
N LYS A 118 12.36 -4.84 -6.80
CA LYS A 118 13.11 -3.58 -6.89
C LYS A 118 13.77 -3.42 -8.26
N ARG A 119 14.45 -4.45 -8.75
CA ARG A 119 15.09 -4.46 -10.07
C ARG A 119 14.08 -4.26 -11.21
N GLN A 120 12.97 -5.02 -11.22
CA GLN A 120 11.96 -4.92 -12.27
C GLN A 120 11.36 -3.50 -12.36
N VAL A 121 11.09 -2.89 -11.20
CA VAL A 121 10.57 -1.52 -11.10
C VAL A 121 11.61 -0.51 -11.59
N ILE A 122 12.86 -0.65 -11.16
CA ILE A 122 13.98 0.21 -11.59
C ILE A 122 14.17 0.15 -13.12
N ASP A 123 14.21 -1.05 -13.69
CA ASP A 123 14.40 -1.24 -15.12
C ASP A 123 13.28 -0.58 -15.93
N THR A 124 12.05 -0.66 -15.44
CA THR A 124 10.89 -0.03 -16.08
C THR A 124 10.90 1.48 -15.91
N ILE A 125 11.27 2.00 -14.73
CA ILE A 125 11.45 3.44 -14.54
C ILE A 125 12.50 3.97 -15.52
N LYS A 126 13.64 3.30 -15.68
CA LYS A 126 14.68 3.69 -16.65
C LYS A 126 14.16 3.72 -18.08
N ALA A 127 13.44 2.67 -18.49
CA ALA A 127 12.94 2.52 -19.85
C ALA A 127 11.85 3.56 -20.19
N ASP A 128 10.90 3.77 -19.28
CA ASP A 128 9.67 4.49 -19.60
C ASP A 128 9.71 5.95 -19.12
N LEU A 129 10.33 6.20 -17.96
CA LEU A 129 10.27 7.49 -17.26
C LEU A 129 11.63 8.18 -17.12
N GLY A 130 12.73 7.44 -17.29
CA GLY A 130 14.11 7.84 -16.94
C GLY A 130 14.34 7.90 -15.43
N GLN A 131 13.58 8.74 -14.73
CA GLN A 131 13.68 8.98 -13.29
C GLN A 131 12.29 9.24 -12.68
N VAL A 132 12.17 9.08 -11.36
CA VAL A 132 11.01 9.50 -10.55
C VAL A 132 11.36 10.70 -9.67
N ASP A 133 10.41 11.59 -9.46
CA ASP A 133 10.56 12.80 -8.62
C ASP A 133 9.81 12.69 -7.28
N CYS A 134 9.03 11.63 -7.09
CA CYS A 134 8.39 11.31 -5.81
C CYS A 134 8.29 9.81 -5.59
N VAL A 135 8.64 9.37 -4.38
CA VAL A 135 8.48 7.99 -3.92
C VAL A 135 7.59 7.97 -2.68
N ILE A 136 6.47 7.26 -2.76
CA ILE A 136 5.56 7.03 -1.63
C ILE A 136 5.74 5.61 -1.12
N TYR A 137 6.10 5.48 0.15
CA TYR A 137 6.22 4.19 0.84
C TYR A 137 5.01 3.99 1.76
N SER A 138 4.07 3.16 1.30
CA SER A 138 2.77 2.91 1.93
C SER A 138 2.52 1.40 2.09
N LEU A 139 3.55 0.63 2.44
CA LEU A 139 3.39 -0.80 2.71
C LEU A 139 2.82 -1.04 4.11
N ALA A 140 1.83 -1.91 4.17
CA ALA A 140 1.34 -2.53 5.40
C ALA A 140 1.33 -4.04 5.18
N SER A 141 2.20 -4.76 5.89
CA SER A 141 2.34 -6.21 5.77
C SER A 141 2.49 -6.85 7.14
N PRO A 142 1.88 -8.03 7.38
CA PRO A 142 2.10 -8.79 8.61
C PRO A 142 3.45 -9.54 8.63
N ARG A 143 4.18 -9.56 7.50
CA ARG A 143 5.43 -10.31 7.35
C ARG A 143 6.36 -9.68 6.32
N ARG A 144 7.65 -9.93 6.48
CA ARG A 144 8.71 -9.58 5.52
C ARG A 144 9.64 -10.76 5.38
N THR A 145 9.99 -11.11 4.15
CA THR A 145 11.12 -12.01 3.89
C THR A 145 12.34 -11.13 3.65
N ASP A 146 13.42 -11.37 4.38
CA ASP A 146 14.69 -10.68 4.18
C ASP A 146 15.22 -11.00 2.76
N PRO A 147 15.52 -9.99 1.94
CA PRO A 147 15.91 -10.22 0.55
C PRO A 147 17.33 -10.81 0.41
N GLU A 148 18.17 -10.73 1.45
CA GLU A 148 19.53 -11.25 1.44
C GLU A 148 19.63 -12.62 2.11
N THR A 149 19.02 -12.77 3.29
CA THR A 149 19.15 -14.00 4.10
C THR A 149 18.05 -15.02 3.83
N GLY A 150 16.90 -14.60 3.30
CA GLY A 150 15.70 -15.42 3.15
C GLY A 150 14.94 -15.68 4.45
N GLU A 151 15.37 -15.07 5.58
CA GLU A 151 14.68 -15.17 6.86
C GLU A 151 13.30 -14.49 6.80
N VAL A 152 12.30 -15.08 7.47
CA VAL A 152 10.93 -14.54 7.48
C VAL A 152 10.61 -13.94 8.85
N TYR A 153 10.46 -12.62 8.88
CA TYR A 153 10.02 -11.86 10.04
C TYR A 153 8.50 -11.67 10.05
N LYS A 154 7.90 -11.62 11.24
CA LYS A 154 6.46 -11.39 11.42
C LYS A 154 6.22 -10.26 12.42
N SER A 155 5.31 -9.35 12.10
CA SER A 155 4.91 -8.30 13.02
C SER A 155 3.84 -8.80 13.98
N VAL A 156 3.83 -8.23 15.19
CA VAL A 156 2.75 -8.40 16.17
C VAL A 156 2.17 -7.04 16.54
N LEU A 157 0.91 -7.05 16.99
CA LEU A 157 0.24 -5.90 17.57
C LEU A 157 0.04 -6.18 19.07
N LYS A 158 1.08 -5.90 19.86
CA LYS A 158 1.14 -6.13 21.30
C LYS A 158 1.80 -4.93 21.99
N PRO A 159 1.42 -4.59 23.23
CA PRO A 159 2.08 -3.54 23.99
C PRO A 159 3.51 -3.93 24.39
N ILE A 160 4.29 -2.97 24.87
CA ILE A 160 5.60 -3.20 25.48
C ILE A 160 5.47 -2.95 26.99
N GLY A 161 6.06 -3.83 27.81
CA GLY A 161 6.01 -3.72 29.26
C GLY A 161 4.79 -4.41 29.86
N GLU A 162 3.69 -3.66 30.04
CA GLU A 162 2.50 -4.13 30.76
C GLU A 162 1.35 -4.53 29.82
N PRO A 163 0.45 -5.44 30.23
CA PRO A 163 -0.74 -5.80 29.45
C PRO A 163 -1.63 -4.58 29.16
N TYR A 164 -2.18 -4.52 27.95
CA TYR A 164 -3.10 -3.47 27.53
C TYR A 164 -4.54 -4.00 27.53
N SER A 165 -5.42 -3.36 28.31
CA SER A 165 -6.84 -3.70 28.41
C SER A 165 -7.73 -2.53 28.01
N GLN A 166 -8.65 -2.75 27.07
CA GLN A 166 -9.53 -1.70 26.54
C GLN A 166 -10.91 -2.23 26.14
N LYS A 167 -11.88 -1.33 25.98
CA LYS A 167 -13.15 -1.62 25.30
C LYS A 167 -12.92 -1.83 23.80
N ASN A 168 -13.60 -2.82 23.25
CA ASN A 168 -13.59 -3.18 21.84
C ASN A 168 -15.03 -3.32 21.34
N VAL A 169 -15.22 -3.18 20.03
CA VAL A 169 -16.48 -3.49 19.35
C VAL A 169 -16.31 -4.83 18.63
N ASN A 170 -17.11 -5.83 19.01
CA ASN A 170 -17.23 -7.07 18.26
C ASN A 170 -18.14 -6.84 17.05
N THR A 171 -17.58 -6.79 15.84
CA THR A 171 -18.31 -6.48 14.62
C THR A 171 -19.26 -7.59 14.15
N ASP A 172 -19.03 -8.84 14.55
CA ASP A 172 -19.93 -9.95 14.21
C ASP A 172 -21.21 -9.92 15.06
N LYS A 173 -21.08 -9.53 16.33
CA LYS A 173 -22.19 -9.51 17.30
C LYS A 173 -22.82 -8.13 17.50
N ALA A 174 -22.17 -7.07 17.02
CA ALA A 174 -22.51 -5.68 17.32
C ALA A 174 -22.55 -5.38 18.83
N GLU A 175 -21.60 -5.96 19.58
CA GLU A 175 -21.52 -5.85 21.04
C GLU A 175 -20.24 -5.15 21.47
N VAL A 176 -20.30 -4.39 22.56
CA VAL A 176 -19.11 -3.84 23.22
C VAL A 176 -18.59 -4.86 24.23
N ASN A 177 -17.35 -5.30 24.07
CA ASN A 177 -16.66 -6.19 24.99
C ASN A 177 -15.35 -5.56 25.49
N SER A 178 -14.70 -6.21 26.46
CA SER A 178 -13.33 -5.86 26.86
C SER A 178 -12.36 -6.85 26.24
N VAL A 179 -11.20 -6.37 25.82
CA VAL A 179 -10.07 -7.20 25.33
C VAL A 179 -8.83 -6.87 26.15
N SER A 180 -7.99 -7.86 26.39
CA SER A 180 -6.65 -7.70 26.98
C SER A 180 -5.62 -8.29 26.03
N ILE A 181 -4.53 -7.59 25.82
CA ILE A 181 -3.42 -7.99 24.97
C ILE A 181 -2.16 -8.08 25.82
N GLU A 182 -1.52 -9.24 25.81
CA GLU A 182 -0.28 -9.48 26.53
C GLU A 182 0.92 -8.79 25.86
N PRO A 183 1.93 -8.37 26.64
CA PRO A 183 3.13 -7.74 26.11
C PRO A 183 3.86 -8.56 25.07
N ALA A 184 4.52 -7.86 24.14
CA ALA A 184 5.50 -8.46 23.25
C ALA A 184 6.78 -8.83 24.01
N ASN A 185 7.42 -9.93 23.63
CA ASN A 185 8.79 -10.21 24.04
C ASN A 185 9.81 -9.50 23.11
N ASP A 186 11.09 -9.50 23.48
CA ASP A 186 12.16 -8.80 22.75
C ASP A 186 12.29 -9.24 21.28
N ASP A 187 12.07 -10.54 20.99
CA ASP A 187 12.11 -11.08 19.63
C ASP A 187 10.91 -10.58 18.81
N GLU A 188 9.70 -10.60 19.38
CA GLU A 188 8.50 -10.07 18.73
C GLU A 188 8.62 -8.56 18.42
N ILE A 189 9.25 -7.80 19.31
CA ILE A 189 9.56 -6.38 19.10
C ILE A 189 10.53 -6.23 17.93
N ALA A 190 11.66 -6.94 17.95
CA ALA A 190 12.69 -6.89 16.91
C ALA A 190 12.12 -7.29 15.53
N GLN A 191 11.33 -8.36 15.45
CA GLN A 191 10.70 -8.79 14.21
C GLN A 191 9.68 -7.76 13.70
N THR A 192 8.91 -7.13 14.59
CA THR A 192 7.97 -6.07 14.19
C THR A 192 8.70 -4.87 13.59
N VAL A 193 9.84 -4.47 14.18
CA VAL A 193 10.72 -3.44 13.61
C VAL A 193 11.29 -3.88 12.26
N LYS A 194 11.70 -5.14 12.08
CA LYS A 194 12.15 -5.65 10.79
C LYS A 194 11.07 -5.59 9.70
N VAL A 195 9.80 -5.81 10.05
CA VAL A 195 8.68 -5.79 9.07
C VAL A 195 8.18 -4.37 8.78
N MET A 196 7.92 -3.57 9.82
CA MET A 196 7.22 -2.28 9.73
C MET A 196 8.11 -1.06 10.00
N GLY A 197 9.40 -1.27 10.29
CA GLY A 197 10.39 -0.20 10.40
C GLY A 197 10.81 0.34 9.03
N GLY A 198 11.86 1.17 9.03
CA GLY A 198 12.31 1.90 7.84
C GLY A 198 13.28 1.14 6.92
N GLU A 199 13.69 -0.07 7.28
CA GLU A 199 14.80 -0.75 6.58
C GLU A 199 14.49 -1.03 5.10
N ASP A 200 13.32 -1.58 4.77
CA ASP A 200 12.98 -1.82 3.35
C ASP A 200 12.77 -0.50 2.57
N TRP A 201 12.26 0.54 3.23
CA TRP A 201 12.18 1.87 2.61
C TRP A 201 13.56 2.40 2.25
N GLU A 202 14.53 2.28 3.16
CA GLU A 202 15.93 2.62 2.90
C GLU A 202 16.51 1.78 1.74
N LEU A 203 16.25 0.47 1.71
CA LEU A 203 16.68 -0.40 0.60
C LEU A 203 16.10 0.04 -0.76
N TRP A 204 14.83 0.44 -0.80
CA TRP A 204 14.22 1.00 -2.02
C TRP A 204 14.91 2.30 -2.45
N MET A 205 15.11 3.23 -1.52
CA MET A 205 15.72 4.53 -1.84
C MET A 205 17.15 4.37 -2.31
N ASN A 206 17.94 3.51 -1.66
CA ASN A 206 19.32 3.21 -2.05
C ASN A 206 19.38 2.56 -3.43
N ALA A 207 18.55 1.53 -3.70
CA ALA A 207 18.51 0.87 -5.00
C ALA A 207 18.12 1.83 -6.13
N LEU A 208 17.15 2.73 -5.89
CA LEU A 208 16.75 3.75 -6.87
C LEU A 208 17.86 4.78 -7.12
N ALA A 209 18.56 5.21 -6.07
CA ALA A 209 19.67 6.15 -6.13
C ALA A 209 20.88 5.57 -6.88
N ASP A 210 21.30 4.37 -6.51
CA ASP A 210 22.42 3.65 -7.15
C ASP A 210 22.16 3.39 -8.63
N ALA A 211 20.89 3.17 -8.98
CA ALA A 211 20.46 3.01 -10.36
C ALA A 211 20.35 4.34 -11.14
N GLY A 212 20.51 5.49 -10.50
CA GLY A 212 20.36 6.82 -11.11
C GLY A 212 18.91 7.18 -11.47
N THR A 213 17.93 6.51 -10.85
CA THR A 213 16.49 6.64 -11.17
C THR A 213 15.72 7.62 -10.29
N LEU A 214 16.40 8.30 -9.36
CA LEU A 214 15.83 9.43 -8.61
C LEU A 214 16.22 10.75 -9.28
N ALA A 215 15.24 11.61 -9.54
CA ALA A 215 15.47 12.95 -10.08
C ALA A 215 16.14 13.86 -9.05
N GLU A 216 16.81 14.91 -9.51
CA GLU A 216 17.31 15.96 -8.63
C GLU A 216 16.16 16.59 -7.83
N GLY A 217 16.31 16.68 -6.51
CA GLY A 217 15.25 17.17 -5.63
C GLY A 217 14.07 16.22 -5.44
N ALA A 218 14.21 14.93 -5.82
CA ALA A 218 13.19 13.93 -5.57
C ALA A 218 12.80 13.87 -4.08
N THR A 219 11.50 13.75 -3.83
CA THR A 219 10.94 13.66 -2.47
C THR A 219 10.53 12.23 -2.15
N THR A 220 10.61 11.85 -0.88
CA THR A 220 10.14 10.54 -0.43
C THR A 220 9.38 10.68 0.89
N VAL A 221 8.29 9.92 1.03
CA VAL A 221 7.44 9.96 2.22
C VAL A 221 7.04 8.52 2.57
N ALA A 222 7.19 8.15 3.85
CA ALA A 222 6.62 6.96 4.44
C ALA A 222 5.46 7.34 5.38
N TYR A 223 4.36 6.58 5.32
CA TYR A 223 3.23 6.80 6.24
C TYR A 223 3.46 6.17 7.60
N SER A 224 3.00 6.86 8.64
CA SER A 224 3.05 6.42 10.03
C SER A 224 1.78 6.84 10.76
N TYR A 225 1.61 6.37 11.99
CA TYR A 225 0.47 6.67 12.85
C TYR A 225 0.92 6.76 14.30
N ILE A 226 0.59 7.88 14.96
CA ILE A 226 0.81 8.07 16.41
C ILE A 226 -0.47 7.75 17.17
N GLY A 227 -1.60 8.31 16.72
CA GLY A 227 -2.91 8.08 17.34
C GLY A 227 -3.15 8.87 18.65
N PRO A 228 -4.38 8.78 19.18
CA PRO A 228 -4.74 9.34 20.48
C PRO A 228 -4.10 8.54 21.63
N ASP A 229 -4.15 9.11 22.84
CA ASP A 229 -3.72 8.49 24.09
C ASP A 229 -4.38 7.13 24.37
N LEU A 230 -5.61 6.93 23.90
CA LEU A 230 -6.29 5.64 23.97
C LEU A 230 -5.54 4.51 23.24
N THR A 231 -4.65 4.80 22.29
CA THR A 231 -3.93 3.82 21.46
C THR A 231 -2.41 3.92 21.59
N TRP A 232 -1.90 4.55 22.64
CA TRP A 232 -0.46 4.55 22.96
C TRP A 232 0.01 3.20 23.50
#